data_AF-A0A7L4TDI2-F1
#
_entry.id   AF-A0A7L4TDI2-F1
#
_cell.length_a   1.000
_cell.length_b   1.000
_cell.length_c   1.000
_cell.angle_alpha   90.00
_cell.angle_beta   90.00
_cell.angle_gamma   90.00
#
_symmetry.space_group_name_H-M   'P 1'
#
loop_
_entity.id
_entity.type
_entity.pdbx_description
1 polymer ?
#
loop_
_entity_poly.entity_id
_entity_poly.type
_entity_poly.pdbx_seq_one_letter_code
_entity_poly.pdbx_strand_id
1 'polypeptide(L)'
;MDHFNSRPTSAKEVVISYSLNYALARIAAYSILVFAGFYLIYNIKFDYANYKRADYAYLVIAIGMIFYFGNDIIKEISKLKKKLILSDKGITVENIFHSWKSIRKETVIKKEEHSKSAGFDYIGAILQFNSSKGAVEVNLFAYKTDEETVTKLIKSFRNQYNQTNRVETLSSNNVFNNIIGFDAYLDLKEKEAIKKEEEILRLAEANENDLIEYCRTDVYNKLDQLEFLYYVLSEDYKRWESFLVAEFIRMFEMSKTSDDATSLIELIETITQDDNETLESQKIAQYLSKELDNKNPEIQLNALFLIEYWIDENTDQTIIAKIKSKLQDPDRRVRWNAYRLIKDCTFIESSNIKLSFMDKIKGRF
;
A
#
# COMPACT_ATOMS: atom_id res chain seq x y z
N MET A 1 40.79 13.57 -16.96
CA MET A 1 39.37 13.96 -16.79
C MET A 1 38.64 13.35 -17.96
N ASP A 2 38.23 12.09 -17.82
CA ASP A 2 37.46 11.39 -18.84
C ASP A 2 36.10 11.05 -18.24
N HIS A 3 35.07 11.58 -18.89
CA HIS A 3 33.67 11.38 -18.55
C HIS A 3 33.29 9.90 -18.74
N PHE A 4 33.06 9.21 -17.64
CA PHE A 4 32.35 7.93 -17.61
C PHE A 4 30.86 8.16 -17.94
N ASN A 5 30.52 8.18 -19.23
CA ASN A 5 29.16 7.95 -19.70
C ASN A 5 28.89 6.44 -19.71
N SER A 6 28.56 5.87 -18.55
CA SER A 6 28.04 4.51 -18.48
C SER A 6 26.58 4.49 -18.94
N ARG A 7 26.35 3.98 -20.15
CA ARG A 7 25.03 3.49 -20.61
C ARG A 7 24.42 2.58 -19.51
N PRO A 8 23.12 2.68 -19.19
CA PRO A 8 22.50 1.71 -18.30
C PRO A 8 22.50 0.35 -19.00
N THR A 9 23.18 -0.61 -18.39
CA THR A 9 23.27 -2.01 -18.81
C THR A 9 21.88 -2.62 -19.01
N SER A 10 21.67 -3.26 -20.16
CA SER A 10 20.47 -3.95 -20.63
C SER A 10 20.13 -5.26 -19.88
N ALA A 11 20.49 -5.35 -18.60
CA ALA A 11 20.25 -6.55 -17.81
C ALA A 11 18.78 -6.58 -17.36
N LYS A 12 17.98 -7.51 -17.91
CA LYS A 12 16.59 -7.73 -17.48
C LYS A 12 16.49 -8.21 -16.03
N GLU A 13 17.56 -8.83 -15.54
CA GLU A 13 17.69 -9.31 -14.17
C GLU A 13 19.15 -9.29 -13.71
N VAL A 14 19.34 -9.09 -12.41
CA VAL A 14 20.62 -9.19 -11.71
C VAL A 14 20.43 -10.15 -10.53
N VAL A 15 21.23 -11.22 -10.52
CA VAL A 15 21.19 -12.26 -9.49
C VAL A 15 22.35 -12.08 -8.52
N ILE A 16 22.03 -11.76 -7.28
CA ILE A 16 22.98 -11.64 -6.17
C ILE A 16 22.94 -12.93 -5.36
N SER A 17 24.06 -13.65 -5.34
CA SER A 17 24.19 -14.94 -4.66
C SER A 17 24.65 -14.78 -3.21
N TYR A 18 24.28 -15.75 -2.36
CA TYR A 18 24.77 -15.86 -1.00
C TYR A 18 26.32 -15.95 -0.98
N SER A 19 26.96 -15.27 -0.02
CA SER A 19 28.41 -15.22 0.08
C SER A 19 28.98 -16.52 0.60
N LEU A 20 29.77 -17.21 -0.24
CA LEU A 20 30.46 -18.44 0.14
C LEU A 20 31.44 -18.19 1.30
N ASN A 21 32.16 -17.07 1.27
CA ASN A 21 33.13 -16.73 2.32
C ASN A 21 32.43 -16.52 3.68
N TYR A 22 31.27 -15.86 3.67
CA TYR A 22 30.46 -15.68 4.87
C TYR A 22 29.96 -17.02 5.42
N ALA A 23 29.45 -17.89 4.54
CA ALA A 23 29.00 -19.23 4.91
C ALA A 23 30.15 -20.06 5.51
N LEU A 24 31.32 -20.08 4.86
CA LEU A 24 32.50 -20.81 5.32
C LEU A 24 32.99 -20.32 6.69
N ALA A 25 33.01 -19.00 6.91
CA ALA A 25 33.40 -18.43 8.20
C ALA A 25 32.49 -18.91 9.34
N ARG A 26 31.16 -18.92 9.12
CA ARG A 26 30.21 -19.40 10.14
C ARG A 26 30.27 -20.92 10.33
N ILE A 27 30.37 -21.68 9.24
CA ILE A 27 30.55 -23.14 9.31
C ILE A 27 31.81 -23.49 10.09
N ALA A 28 32.92 -22.79 9.84
CA ALA A 28 34.17 -23.00 10.58
C ALA A 28 33.99 -22.68 12.08
N ALA A 29 33.36 -21.56 12.41
CA ALA A 29 33.08 -21.18 13.80
C ALA A 29 32.22 -22.22 14.53
N TYR A 30 31.13 -22.68 13.91
CA TYR A 30 30.28 -23.74 14.47
C TYR A 30 31.01 -25.08 14.57
N SER A 31 31.87 -25.40 13.60
CA SER A 31 32.64 -26.64 13.59
C SER A 31 33.61 -26.70 14.78
N ILE A 32 34.23 -25.58 15.18
CA ILE A 32 35.08 -25.49 16.38
C ILE A 32 34.28 -25.89 17.63
N LEU A 33 33.04 -25.42 17.75
CA LEU A 33 32.17 -25.72 18.90
C LEU A 33 31.71 -27.18 18.91
N VAL A 34 31.44 -27.76 17.74
CA VAL A 34 31.15 -29.20 17.60
C VAL A 34 32.38 -30.04 18.01
N PHE A 35 33.58 -29.67 17.56
CA PHE A 35 34.81 -30.35 17.95
C PHE A 35 35.09 -30.22 19.46
N ALA A 36 34.81 -29.08 20.07
CA ALA A 36 34.89 -28.91 21.52
C ALA A 36 33.95 -29.86 22.26
N GLY A 37 32.72 -30.06 21.75
CA GLY A 37 31.79 -31.06 22.27
C GLY A 37 32.35 -32.49 22.20
N PHE A 38 32.88 -32.90 21.05
CA PHE A 38 33.52 -34.22 20.92
C PHE A 38 34.74 -34.37 21.84
N TYR A 39 35.54 -33.32 21.99
CA TYR A 39 36.69 -33.30 22.90
C TYR A 39 36.26 -33.46 24.36
N LEU A 40 35.17 -32.81 24.79
CA LEU A 40 34.61 -33.01 26.12
C LEU A 40 34.20 -34.47 26.34
N ILE A 41 33.52 -35.08 25.38
CA ILE A 41 33.13 -36.51 25.45
C ILE A 41 34.37 -37.40 25.56
N TYR A 42 35.39 -37.16 24.74
CA TYR A 42 36.64 -37.93 24.75
C TYR A 42 37.36 -37.88 26.11
N ASN A 43 37.33 -36.73 26.79
CA ASN A 43 37.98 -36.57 28.10
C ASN A 43 37.22 -37.21 29.26
N ILE A 44 35.92 -37.48 29.09
CA ILE A 44 35.17 -38.29 30.04
C ILE A 44 35.63 -39.73 29.81
N LYS A 45 36.54 -40.21 30.67
CA LYS A 45 37.21 -41.52 30.54
C LYS A 45 36.29 -42.74 30.74
N PHE A 46 35.00 -42.66 30.40
CA PHE A 46 33.96 -43.71 30.41
C PHE A 46 34.11 -44.81 31.48
N ASP A 47 34.59 -44.46 32.67
CA ASP A 47 34.75 -45.39 33.79
C ASP A 47 33.47 -45.36 34.59
N TYR A 48 32.48 -46.12 34.12
CA TYR A 48 31.11 -46.19 34.65
C TYR A 48 31.04 -46.44 36.17
N ALA A 49 32.09 -47.02 36.77
CA ALA A 49 32.14 -47.29 38.21
C ALA A 49 32.47 -46.05 39.07
N ASN A 50 33.09 -45.01 38.49
CA ASN A 50 33.63 -43.85 39.22
C ASN A 50 33.06 -42.50 38.77
N TYR A 51 31.98 -42.47 37.99
CA TYR A 51 31.38 -41.22 37.49
C TYR A 51 30.99 -40.28 38.63
N LYS A 52 31.55 -39.07 38.62
CA LYS A 52 31.11 -37.98 39.50
C LYS A 52 29.90 -37.28 38.86
N ARG A 53 29.05 -36.64 39.67
CA ARG A 53 27.90 -35.84 39.16
C ARG A 53 28.31 -34.80 38.10
N ALA A 54 29.53 -34.26 38.20
CA ALA A 54 30.08 -33.31 37.23
C ALA A 54 30.26 -33.94 35.82
N ASP A 55 30.60 -35.22 35.73
CA ASP A 55 30.85 -35.91 34.45
C ASP A 55 29.54 -36.06 33.64
N TYR A 56 28.40 -36.27 34.32
CA TYR A 56 27.08 -36.26 33.69
C TYR A 56 26.71 -34.87 33.15
N ALA A 57 27.06 -33.80 33.87
CA ALA A 57 26.81 -32.44 33.41
C ALA A 57 27.65 -32.12 32.16
N TYR A 58 28.93 -32.51 32.13
CA TYR A 58 29.77 -32.37 30.94
C TYR A 58 29.24 -33.14 29.75
N LEU A 59 28.71 -34.35 29.96
CA LEU A 59 28.11 -35.15 28.89
C LEU A 59 26.88 -34.44 28.29
N VAL A 60 25.98 -33.92 29.12
CA VAL A 60 24.79 -33.20 28.67
C VAL A 60 25.17 -31.93 27.90
N ILE A 61 26.14 -31.16 28.40
CA ILE A 61 26.64 -29.95 27.71
C ILE A 61 27.25 -30.33 26.37
N ALA A 62 28.08 -31.36 26.31
CA ALA A 62 28.76 -31.78 25.09
C ALA A 62 27.78 -32.27 24.01
N ILE A 63 26.80 -33.10 24.40
CA ILE A 63 25.71 -33.53 23.51
C ILE A 63 24.93 -32.31 23.01
N GLY A 64 24.59 -31.38 23.90
CA GLY A 64 23.91 -30.14 23.56
C GLY A 64 24.68 -29.32 22.52
N MET A 65 25.99 -29.15 22.70
CA MET A 65 26.85 -28.43 21.73
C MET A 65 26.87 -29.13 20.37
N ILE A 66 27.07 -30.44 20.33
CA ILE A 66 27.15 -31.20 19.06
C ILE A 66 25.84 -31.07 18.27
N PHE A 67 24.70 -31.33 18.92
CA PHE A 67 23.40 -31.28 18.23
C PHE A 67 23.00 -29.86 17.84
N TYR A 68 23.18 -28.88 18.73
CA TYR A 68 22.79 -27.50 18.47
C TYR A 68 23.62 -26.88 17.34
N PHE A 69 24.95 -26.92 17.44
CA PHE A 69 25.83 -26.32 16.44
C PHE A 69 25.89 -27.16 15.16
N GLY A 70 25.74 -28.49 15.24
CA GLY A 70 25.58 -29.35 14.06
C GLY A 70 24.35 -28.99 13.23
N ASN A 71 23.22 -28.73 13.88
CA ASN A 71 22.01 -28.24 13.19
C ASN A 71 22.22 -26.87 12.55
N ASP A 72 22.94 -25.96 13.20
CA ASP A 72 23.24 -24.65 12.63
C ASP A 72 24.18 -24.71 11.41
N ILE A 73 25.12 -25.67 11.37
CA ILE A 73 25.92 -25.96 10.16
C ILE A 73 25.00 -26.38 9.00
N ILE A 74 24.07 -27.31 9.23
CA ILE A 74 23.14 -27.78 8.20
C ILE A 74 22.28 -26.61 7.67
N LYS A 75 21.77 -25.76 8.57
CA LYS A 75 21.01 -24.57 8.19
C LYS A 75 21.86 -23.62 7.35
N GLU A 76 23.12 -23.37 7.71
CA GLU A 76 23.97 -22.47 6.95
C GLU A 76 24.30 -23.00 5.56
N ILE A 77 24.53 -24.31 5.41
CA ILE A 77 24.69 -24.97 4.11
C ILE A 77 23.43 -24.80 3.26
N SER A 78 22.24 -24.93 3.85
CA SER A 78 20.98 -24.76 3.11
C SER A 78 20.80 -23.34 2.54
N LYS A 79 21.37 -22.32 3.21
CA LYS A 79 21.32 -20.93 2.76
C LYS A 79 22.16 -20.65 1.51
N LEU A 80 23.11 -21.51 1.15
CA LEU A 80 23.90 -21.37 -0.08
C LEU A 80 23.05 -21.37 -1.35
N LYS A 81 21.83 -21.92 -1.29
CA LYS A 81 20.85 -21.90 -2.39
C LYS A 81 20.06 -20.58 -2.47
N LYS A 82 20.12 -19.72 -1.45
CA LYS A 82 19.39 -18.45 -1.41
C LYS A 82 19.99 -17.47 -2.40
N LYS A 83 19.11 -16.75 -3.09
CA LYS A 83 19.43 -15.72 -4.07
C LYS A 83 18.55 -14.52 -3.82
N LEU A 84 19.12 -13.33 -4.02
CA LEU A 84 18.41 -12.07 -4.14
C LEU A 84 18.43 -11.70 -5.63
N ILE A 85 17.27 -11.59 -6.25
CA ILE A 85 17.16 -11.28 -7.68
C ILE A 85 16.47 -9.92 -7.81
N LEU A 86 17.12 -8.97 -8.48
CA LEU A 86 16.50 -7.71 -8.88
C LEU A 86 16.23 -7.75 -10.37
N SER A 87 15.02 -7.38 -10.79
CA SER A 87 14.59 -7.42 -12.19
C SER A 87 13.77 -6.20 -12.56
N ASP A 88 13.49 -6.04 -13.85
CA ASP A 88 12.55 -5.04 -14.38
C ASP A 88 11.12 -5.20 -13.82
N LYS A 89 10.73 -6.39 -13.38
CA LYS A 89 9.39 -6.69 -12.84
C LYS A 89 9.28 -6.57 -11.32
N GLY A 90 10.39 -6.73 -10.60
CA GLY A 90 10.38 -6.71 -9.14
C GLY A 90 11.64 -7.30 -8.49
N ILE A 91 11.51 -7.62 -7.20
CA ILE A 91 12.56 -8.20 -6.36
C ILE A 91 12.13 -9.61 -5.92
N THR A 92 13.00 -10.60 -6.09
CA THR A 92 12.83 -11.96 -5.54
C THR A 92 13.75 -12.15 -4.36
N VAL A 93 13.18 -12.47 -3.20
CA VAL A 93 13.90 -12.77 -1.95
C VAL A 93 13.55 -14.19 -1.54
N GLU A 94 14.55 -15.06 -1.37
CA GLU A 94 14.34 -16.45 -0.90
C GLU A 94 13.29 -17.23 -1.72
N ASN A 95 13.28 -17.03 -3.04
CA ASN A 95 12.31 -17.58 -4.00
C ASN A 95 10.88 -17.00 -3.92
N ILE A 96 10.66 -15.95 -3.13
CA ILE A 96 9.39 -15.22 -3.07
C ILE A 96 9.53 -13.97 -3.95
N PHE A 97 8.73 -13.90 -5.01
CA PHE A 97 8.68 -12.74 -5.90
C PHE A 97 7.79 -11.62 -5.34
N HIS A 98 8.29 -10.39 -5.38
CA HIS A 98 7.61 -9.15 -5.01
C HIS A 98 7.65 -8.19 -6.21
N SER A 99 6.49 -7.82 -6.73
CA SER A 99 6.39 -6.93 -7.89
C SER A 99 6.67 -5.47 -7.52
N TRP A 100 7.30 -4.72 -8.43
CA TRP A 100 7.48 -3.27 -8.24
C TRP A 100 6.16 -2.51 -8.00
N LYS A 101 5.03 -3.01 -8.54
CA LYS A 101 3.70 -2.43 -8.31
C LYS A 101 3.30 -2.45 -6.84
N SER A 102 3.71 -3.48 -6.10
CA SER A 102 3.34 -3.66 -4.69
C SER A 102 4.47 -3.27 -3.72
N ILE A 103 5.67 -2.98 -4.21
CA ILE A 103 6.81 -2.57 -3.39
C ILE A 103 6.69 -1.07 -3.02
N ARG A 104 6.79 -0.78 -1.73
CA ARG A 104 6.81 0.58 -1.15
C ARG A 104 7.96 0.72 -0.15
N LYS A 105 8.45 1.95 0.02
CA LYS A 105 9.47 2.34 1.01
C LYS A 105 10.75 1.49 0.90
N GLU A 106 11.16 1.16 -0.32
CA GLU A 106 12.41 0.46 -0.58
C GLU A 106 13.61 1.32 -0.17
N THR A 107 14.38 0.85 0.80
CA THR A 107 15.59 1.54 1.26
C THR A 107 16.63 0.55 1.76
N VAL A 108 17.89 0.94 1.63
CA VAL A 108 19.00 0.25 2.27
C VAL A 108 19.43 1.09 3.46
N ILE A 109 19.32 0.53 4.66
CA ILE A 109 19.69 1.21 5.90
C ILE A 109 20.85 0.50 6.57
N LYS A 110 21.63 1.28 7.33
CA LYS A 110 22.59 0.76 8.29
C LYS A 110 21.87 0.57 9.62
N LYS A 111 21.81 -0.66 10.10
CA LYS A 111 21.19 -1.03 11.38
C LYS A 111 22.24 -1.72 12.23
N GLU A 112 22.37 -1.31 13.48
CA GLU A 112 23.13 -2.09 14.46
C GLU A 112 22.37 -3.39 14.73
N GLU A 113 22.94 -4.52 14.30
CA GLU A 113 22.42 -5.84 14.60
C GLU A 113 23.25 -6.49 15.70
N HIS A 114 22.57 -6.97 16.73
CA HIS A 114 23.17 -7.82 17.74
C HIS A 114 23.22 -9.26 17.23
N SER A 115 24.43 -9.77 16.98
CA SER A 115 24.60 -11.18 16.59
C SER A 115 24.33 -12.08 17.79
N LYS A 116 23.12 -12.68 17.87
CA LYS A 116 22.79 -13.69 18.90
C LYS A 116 23.80 -14.85 18.96
N SER A 117 24.46 -15.16 17.84
CA SER A 117 25.46 -16.24 17.76
C SER A 117 26.87 -15.83 18.18
N ALA A 118 27.22 -14.55 18.09
CA ALA A 118 28.59 -14.09 18.26
C ALA A 118 28.78 -13.08 19.42
N GLY A 119 27.68 -12.59 20.01
CA GLY A 119 27.69 -11.76 21.21
C GLY A 119 28.24 -10.36 21.02
N PHE A 120 28.37 -9.87 19.78
CA PHE A 120 28.78 -8.51 19.47
C PHE A 120 27.80 -7.82 18.54
N ASP A 121 27.75 -6.49 18.67
CA ASP A 121 27.00 -5.61 17.77
C ASP A 121 27.83 -5.34 16.51
N TYR A 122 27.19 -5.42 15.36
CA TYR A 122 27.79 -5.00 14.10
C TYR A 122 26.81 -4.12 13.33
N ILE A 123 27.35 -3.15 12.58
CA ILE A 123 26.55 -2.31 11.70
C ILE A 123 26.30 -3.11 10.41
N GLY A 124 25.09 -3.64 10.28
CA GLY A 124 24.58 -4.39 9.14
C GLY A 124 23.92 -3.49 8.10
N ALA A 125 24.22 -3.67 6.80
CA ALA A 125 23.45 -3.07 5.71
C ALA A 125 22.25 -3.97 5.43
N ILE A 126 21.04 -3.41 5.56
CA ILE A 126 19.78 -4.13 5.44
C ILE A 126 18.95 -3.48 4.34
N LEU A 127 18.57 -4.27 3.35
CA LEU A 127 17.53 -3.90 2.41
C LEU A 127 16.17 -4.14 3.07
N GLN A 128 15.38 -3.08 3.23
CA GLN A 128 14.02 -3.16 3.73
C GLN A 128 13.02 -2.61 2.70
N PHE A 129 11.88 -3.27 2.57
CA PHE A 129 10.76 -2.79 1.78
C PHE A 129 9.44 -3.41 2.24
N ASN A 130 8.34 -2.70 2.00
CA ASN A 130 6.99 -3.22 2.21
C ASN A 130 6.45 -3.79 0.91
N SER A 131 5.76 -4.92 0.98
CA SER A 131 5.07 -5.53 -0.15
C SER A 131 3.66 -5.97 0.24
N SER A 132 2.84 -6.34 -0.75
CA SER A 132 1.53 -6.97 -0.50
C SER A 132 1.61 -8.27 0.31
N LYS A 133 2.80 -8.87 0.43
CA LYS A 133 3.07 -10.08 1.24
C LYS A 133 3.64 -9.76 2.62
N GLY A 134 3.71 -8.49 3.01
CA GLY A 134 4.27 -8.01 4.28
C GLY A 134 5.61 -7.27 4.13
N ALA A 135 6.15 -6.86 5.27
CA ALA A 135 7.46 -6.21 5.39
C ALA A 135 8.58 -7.25 5.18
N VAL A 136 9.58 -6.88 4.38
CA VAL A 136 10.72 -7.72 4.03
C VAL A 136 11.99 -7.02 4.48
N GLU A 137 12.82 -7.72 5.27
CA GLU A 137 14.17 -7.28 5.65
C GLU A 137 15.20 -8.31 5.15
N VAL A 138 16.23 -7.85 4.44
CA VAL A 138 17.30 -8.70 3.89
C VAL A 138 18.64 -8.14 4.33
N ASN A 139 19.38 -8.92 5.12
CA ASN A 139 20.74 -8.58 5.51
C ASN A 139 21.70 -8.80 4.33
N LEU A 140 22.28 -7.70 3.82
CA LEU A 140 23.12 -7.69 2.63
C LEU A 140 24.53 -8.23 2.87
N PHE A 141 25.04 -8.23 4.11
CA PHE A 141 26.36 -8.79 4.44
C PHE A 141 26.46 -10.29 4.14
N ALA A 142 25.32 -10.98 4.16
CA ALA A 142 25.26 -12.40 3.84
C ALA A 142 25.37 -12.69 2.33
N TYR A 143 25.37 -11.65 1.48
CA TYR A 143 25.38 -11.75 0.03
C TYR A 143 26.70 -11.21 -0.57
N LYS A 144 27.02 -11.63 -1.81
CA LYS A 144 28.22 -11.16 -2.54
C LYS A 144 27.97 -9.79 -3.19
N THR A 145 27.68 -8.78 -2.37
CA THR A 145 27.39 -7.41 -2.81
C THR A 145 27.71 -6.40 -1.69
N ASP A 146 27.89 -5.14 -2.07
CA ASP A 146 27.94 -4.01 -1.14
C ASP A 146 26.63 -3.18 -1.17
N GLU A 147 26.48 -2.29 -0.18
CA GLU A 147 25.34 -1.39 0.00
C GLU A 147 25.13 -0.44 -1.19
N GLU A 148 26.22 0.12 -1.73
CA GLU A 148 26.17 1.11 -2.80
C GLU A 148 25.68 0.46 -4.09
N THR A 149 26.17 -0.74 -4.39
CA THR A 149 25.75 -1.56 -5.52
C THR A 149 24.27 -1.89 -5.45
N VAL A 150 23.76 -2.38 -4.30
CA VAL A 150 22.33 -2.69 -4.15
C VAL A 150 21.47 -1.43 -4.26
N THR A 151 21.89 -0.32 -3.66
CA THR A 151 21.19 0.96 -3.74
C THR A 151 21.11 1.46 -5.19
N LYS A 152 22.21 1.39 -5.94
CA LYS A 152 22.26 1.75 -7.37
C LYS A 152 21.35 0.85 -8.20
N LEU A 153 21.36 -0.45 -7.97
CA LEU A 153 20.52 -1.42 -8.68
C LEU A 153 19.03 -1.18 -8.42
N ILE A 154 18.63 -0.97 -7.16
CA ILE A 154 17.23 -0.67 -6.80
C ILE A 154 16.78 0.61 -7.49
N LYS A 155 17.56 1.69 -7.41
CA LYS A 155 17.25 2.96 -8.08
C LYS A 155 17.14 2.77 -9.59
N SER A 156 18.05 2.02 -10.21
CA SER A 156 18.04 1.75 -11.65
C SER A 156 16.78 1.00 -12.08
N PHE A 157 16.47 -0.14 -11.44
CA PHE A 157 15.29 -0.93 -11.80
C PHE A 157 13.98 -0.22 -11.48
N ARG A 158 13.92 0.53 -10.38
CA ARG A 158 12.74 1.34 -10.03
C ARG A 158 12.51 2.45 -11.04
N ASN A 159 13.56 3.14 -11.47
CA ASN A 159 13.46 4.17 -12.51
C ASN A 159 13.05 3.57 -13.85
N GLN A 160 13.59 2.40 -14.23
CA GLN A 160 13.19 1.69 -15.44
C GLN A 160 11.72 1.25 -15.39
N TYR A 161 11.26 0.72 -14.27
CA TYR A 161 9.86 0.38 -14.06
C TYR A 161 8.97 1.62 -14.16
N ASN A 162 9.34 2.72 -13.51
CA ASN A 162 8.59 3.97 -13.58
C ASN A 162 8.57 4.54 -15.01
N GLN A 163 9.68 4.46 -15.75
CA GLN A 163 9.75 4.90 -17.15
C GLN A 163 8.92 4.00 -18.08
N THR A 164 9.00 2.68 -17.91
CA THR A 164 8.26 1.72 -18.74
C THR A 164 6.76 1.85 -18.50
N ASN A 165 6.35 1.93 -17.23
CA ASN A 165 4.96 2.22 -16.90
C ASN A 165 4.54 3.58 -17.46
N ARG A 166 5.33 4.64 -17.27
CA ARG A 166 4.99 5.97 -17.79
C ARG A 166 4.89 6.00 -19.32
N VAL A 167 5.70 5.22 -20.03
CA VAL A 167 5.62 5.06 -21.50
C VAL A 167 4.40 4.22 -21.90
N GLU A 168 4.05 3.16 -21.16
CA GLU A 168 2.78 2.44 -21.37
C GLU A 168 1.57 3.35 -21.12
N THR A 169 1.60 4.21 -20.08
CA THR A 169 0.55 5.20 -19.81
C THR A 169 0.50 6.35 -20.83
N LEU A 170 1.63 6.70 -21.47
CA LEU A 170 1.73 7.76 -22.48
C LEU A 170 1.53 7.24 -23.92
N SER A 171 1.43 5.92 -24.12
CA SER A 171 1.30 5.31 -25.44
C SER A 171 -0.13 5.20 -25.96
N SER A 172 -1.13 5.65 -25.21
CA SER A 172 -2.36 6.17 -25.82
C SER A 172 -2.16 7.66 -26.11
N ASN A 173 -2.34 8.06 -27.38
CA ASN A 173 -2.48 9.46 -27.80
C ASN A 173 -3.80 10.04 -27.24
N ASN A 174 -3.99 9.92 -25.94
CA ASN A 174 -5.21 10.31 -25.27
C ASN A 174 -5.25 11.84 -25.22
N VAL A 175 -6.28 12.40 -25.83
CA VAL A 175 -6.45 13.86 -25.98
C VAL A 175 -6.50 14.60 -24.64
N PHE A 176 -6.81 13.89 -23.55
CA PHE A 176 -6.90 14.43 -22.19
C PHE A 176 -5.55 14.50 -21.48
N ASN A 177 -4.46 13.95 -22.03
CA ASN A 177 -3.13 13.97 -21.37
C ASN A 177 -2.53 15.38 -21.18
N ASN A 178 -3.06 16.40 -21.83
CA ASN A 178 -2.56 17.78 -21.77
C ASN A 178 -3.54 18.76 -21.09
N ILE A 179 -4.58 18.26 -20.40
CA ILE A 179 -5.50 19.12 -19.67
C ILE A 179 -4.79 19.76 -18.47
N ILE A 180 -5.17 21.00 -18.17
CA ILE A 180 -4.69 21.70 -16.98
C ILE A 180 -5.29 21.08 -15.72
N GLY A 181 -4.63 21.31 -14.59
CA GLY A 181 -5.17 20.97 -13.27
C GLY A 181 -6.26 21.94 -12.81
N PHE A 182 -6.99 21.56 -11.76
CA PHE A 182 -8.01 22.38 -11.14
C PHE A 182 -7.42 23.63 -10.48
N ASP A 183 -6.29 23.50 -9.79
CA ASP A 183 -5.58 24.66 -9.21
C ASP A 183 -5.23 25.70 -10.30
N ALA A 184 -4.69 25.22 -11.42
CA ALA A 184 -4.32 26.08 -12.54
C ALA A 184 -5.56 26.67 -13.25
N TYR A 185 -6.70 26.00 -13.21
CA TYR A 185 -7.98 26.51 -13.70
C TYR A 185 -8.50 27.65 -12.81
N LEU A 186 -8.43 27.52 -11.49
CA LEU A 186 -8.88 28.55 -10.54
C LEU A 186 -8.09 29.87 -10.67
N ASP A 187 -6.85 29.80 -11.15
CA ASP A 187 -5.99 30.97 -11.44
C ASP A 187 -6.35 31.70 -12.75
N LEU A 188 -7.22 31.12 -13.58
CA LEU A 188 -7.62 31.73 -14.86
C LEU A 188 -8.57 32.90 -14.66
N LYS A 189 -8.54 33.84 -15.61
CA LYS A 189 -9.58 34.86 -15.70
C LYS A 189 -10.88 34.24 -16.18
N GLU A 190 -12.02 34.76 -15.74
CA GLU A 190 -13.38 34.28 -16.10
C GLU A 190 -13.55 33.91 -17.59
N LYS A 191 -13.14 34.78 -18.51
CA LYS A 191 -13.23 34.51 -19.96
C LYS A 191 -12.35 33.37 -20.45
N GLU A 192 -11.22 33.13 -19.80
CA GLU A 192 -10.30 32.03 -20.09
C GLU A 192 -10.79 30.72 -19.45
N ALA A 193 -11.36 30.80 -18.24
CA ALA A 193 -12.01 29.68 -17.55
C ALA A 193 -13.17 29.10 -18.37
N ILE A 194 -14.12 29.94 -18.79
CA ILE A 194 -15.27 29.53 -19.63
C ILE A 194 -14.80 28.85 -20.91
N LYS A 195 -13.79 29.41 -21.58
CA LYS A 195 -13.22 28.80 -22.80
C LYS A 195 -12.60 27.43 -22.54
N LYS A 196 -12.02 27.23 -21.36
CA LYS A 196 -11.40 25.97 -20.98
C LYS A 196 -12.45 24.91 -20.65
N GLU A 197 -13.52 25.28 -19.94
CA GLU A 197 -14.68 24.40 -19.72
C GLU A 197 -15.28 23.95 -21.05
N GLU A 198 -15.57 24.90 -21.96
CA GLU A 198 -16.10 24.60 -23.31
C GLU A 198 -15.17 23.69 -24.12
N GLU A 199 -13.85 23.89 -24.02
CA GLU A 199 -12.85 23.05 -24.69
C GLU A 199 -12.89 21.61 -24.16
N ILE A 200 -12.96 21.43 -22.84
CA ILE A 200 -13.03 20.12 -22.19
C ILE A 200 -14.32 19.40 -22.56
N LEU A 201 -15.47 20.06 -22.51
CA LEU A 201 -16.75 19.49 -22.93
C LEU A 201 -16.67 19.03 -24.39
N ARG A 202 -16.19 19.88 -25.30
CA ARG A 202 -16.04 19.50 -26.71
C ARG A 202 -15.09 18.31 -26.90
N LEU A 203 -14.01 18.22 -26.13
CA LEU A 203 -13.08 17.08 -26.18
C LEU A 203 -13.75 15.79 -25.67
N ALA A 204 -14.46 15.87 -24.55
CA ALA A 204 -15.22 14.77 -23.95
C ALA A 204 -16.23 14.19 -24.94
N GLU A 205 -17.01 15.06 -25.58
CA GLU A 205 -18.02 14.66 -26.56
C GLU A 205 -17.43 14.00 -27.81
N ALA A 206 -16.30 14.51 -28.29
CA ALA A 206 -15.66 13.99 -29.49
C ALA A 206 -14.90 12.68 -29.24
N ASN A 207 -14.52 12.40 -27.97
CA ASN A 207 -13.59 11.31 -27.63
C ASN A 207 -14.01 10.58 -26.34
N GLU A 208 -15.27 10.11 -26.26
CA GLU A 208 -15.81 9.46 -25.04
C GLU A 208 -15.00 8.25 -24.56
N ASN A 209 -14.50 7.41 -25.49
CA ASN A 209 -13.66 6.27 -25.11
C ASN A 209 -12.33 6.70 -24.49
N ASP A 210 -11.71 7.76 -25.03
CA ASP A 210 -10.47 8.30 -24.51
C ASP A 210 -10.71 8.94 -23.13
N LEU A 211 -11.86 9.60 -22.93
CA LEU A 211 -12.27 10.14 -21.63
C LEU A 211 -12.33 9.01 -20.59
N ILE A 212 -13.04 7.94 -20.90
CA ILE A 212 -13.20 6.78 -20.02
C ILE A 212 -11.82 6.15 -19.70
N GLU A 213 -10.97 5.97 -20.72
CA GLU A 213 -9.62 5.42 -20.51
C GLU A 213 -8.77 6.35 -19.63
N TYR A 214 -8.85 7.66 -19.86
CA TYR A 214 -8.11 8.66 -19.12
C TYR A 214 -8.48 8.65 -17.63
N CYS A 215 -9.78 8.65 -17.31
CA CYS A 215 -10.29 8.62 -15.94
C CYS A 215 -9.93 7.32 -15.19
N ARG A 216 -9.72 6.22 -15.91
CA ARG A 216 -9.42 4.91 -15.31
C ARG A 216 -7.93 4.62 -15.17
N THR A 217 -7.08 5.39 -15.84
CA THR A 217 -5.65 5.11 -15.93
C THR A 217 -4.84 6.06 -15.06
N ASP A 218 -4.10 5.48 -14.11
CA ASP A 218 -3.14 6.19 -13.27
C ASP A 218 -3.74 7.34 -12.44
N VAL A 219 -4.93 7.10 -11.88
CA VAL A 219 -5.77 8.06 -11.14
C VAL A 219 -4.97 8.93 -10.16
N TYR A 220 -4.14 8.33 -9.31
CA TYR A 220 -3.39 9.06 -8.28
C TYR A 220 -2.36 10.05 -8.82
N ASN A 221 -1.83 9.81 -10.02
CA ASN A 221 -0.88 10.74 -10.64
C ASN A 221 -1.58 11.89 -11.37
N LYS A 222 -2.92 11.89 -11.39
CA LYS A 222 -3.74 12.82 -12.19
C LYS A 222 -4.90 13.44 -11.39
N LEU A 223 -4.85 13.39 -10.05
CA LEU A 223 -5.98 13.81 -9.20
C LEU A 223 -6.45 15.23 -9.52
N ASP A 224 -5.53 16.19 -9.58
CA ASP A 224 -5.81 17.60 -9.89
C ASP A 224 -6.42 17.80 -11.30
N GLN A 225 -5.98 17.03 -12.30
CA GLN A 225 -6.59 17.07 -13.64
C GLN A 225 -7.97 16.40 -13.68
N LEU A 226 -8.15 15.32 -12.93
CA LEU A 226 -9.43 14.62 -12.83
C LEU A 226 -10.46 15.44 -12.07
N GLU A 227 -10.03 16.20 -11.06
CA GLU A 227 -10.88 17.13 -10.33
C GLU A 227 -11.47 18.18 -11.29
N PHE A 228 -10.62 18.84 -12.08
CA PHE A 228 -11.11 19.78 -13.09
C PHE A 228 -12.03 19.12 -14.11
N LEU A 229 -11.68 17.92 -14.56
CA LEU A 229 -12.49 17.19 -15.53
C LEU A 229 -13.88 16.85 -14.97
N TYR A 230 -13.96 16.31 -13.74
CA TYR A 230 -15.24 16.00 -13.12
C TYR A 230 -16.06 17.24 -12.82
N TYR A 231 -15.42 18.33 -12.38
CA TYR A 231 -16.07 19.62 -12.19
C TYR A 231 -16.80 20.05 -13.48
N VAL A 232 -16.07 20.09 -14.61
CA VAL A 232 -16.64 20.49 -15.90
C VAL A 232 -17.77 19.57 -16.35
N LEU A 233 -17.61 18.25 -16.18
CA LEU A 233 -18.64 17.29 -16.59
C LEU A 233 -19.89 17.38 -15.70
N SER A 234 -19.74 17.73 -14.42
CA SER A 234 -20.84 17.94 -13.48
C SER A 234 -21.66 19.19 -13.81
N GLU A 235 -21.07 20.24 -14.39
CA GLU A 235 -21.83 21.41 -14.89
C GLU A 235 -22.83 21.03 -16.01
N ASP A 236 -22.55 19.94 -16.76
CA ASP A 236 -23.49 19.32 -17.71
C ASP A 236 -23.89 17.91 -17.25
N TYR A 237 -24.24 17.77 -15.96
CA TYR A 237 -24.51 16.48 -15.32
C TYR A 237 -25.52 15.65 -16.10
N LYS A 238 -26.64 16.24 -16.55
CA LYS A 238 -27.71 15.50 -17.25
C LYS A 238 -27.21 14.76 -18.50
N ARG A 239 -26.20 15.31 -19.18
CA ARG A 239 -25.59 14.68 -20.34
C ARG A 239 -24.64 13.56 -19.95
N TRP A 240 -23.87 13.76 -18.90
CA TRP A 240 -22.80 12.85 -18.45
C TRP A 240 -23.21 11.91 -17.32
N GLU A 241 -24.48 11.94 -16.94
CA GLU A 241 -25.04 11.30 -15.75
C GLU A 241 -24.63 9.82 -15.64
N SER A 242 -24.85 9.03 -16.69
CA SER A 242 -24.53 7.60 -16.68
C SER A 242 -23.03 7.34 -16.45
N PHE A 243 -22.16 8.20 -17.00
CA PHE A 243 -20.73 8.11 -16.82
C PHE A 243 -20.32 8.54 -15.40
N LEU A 244 -20.81 9.70 -14.93
CA LEU A 244 -20.49 10.24 -13.61
C LEU A 244 -20.97 9.32 -12.48
N VAL A 245 -22.16 8.74 -12.59
CA VAL A 245 -22.66 7.73 -11.64
C VAL A 245 -21.76 6.49 -11.60
N ALA A 246 -21.33 6.00 -12.77
CA ALA A 246 -20.43 4.86 -12.83
C ALA A 246 -19.05 5.16 -12.25
N GLU A 247 -18.51 6.35 -12.53
CA GLU A 247 -17.21 6.78 -12.02
C GLU A 247 -17.24 7.06 -10.51
N PHE A 248 -18.31 7.67 -9.99
CA PHE A 248 -18.54 7.82 -8.56
C PHE A 248 -18.44 6.47 -7.85
N ILE A 249 -19.22 5.48 -8.31
CA ILE A 249 -19.25 4.14 -7.71
C ILE A 249 -17.88 3.48 -7.83
N ARG A 250 -17.22 3.57 -8.99
CA ARG A 250 -15.89 3.00 -9.23
C ARG A 250 -14.84 3.57 -8.29
N MET A 251 -14.79 4.89 -8.14
CA MET A 251 -13.83 5.55 -7.26
C MET A 251 -14.12 5.23 -5.79
N PHE A 252 -15.39 5.13 -5.40
CA PHE A 252 -15.74 4.68 -4.05
C PHE A 252 -15.29 3.22 -3.81
N GLU A 253 -15.48 2.31 -4.76
CA GLU A 253 -14.95 0.93 -4.65
C GLU A 253 -13.41 0.92 -4.52
N MET A 254 -12.72 1.78 -5.27
CA MET A 254 -11.27 1.92 -5.15
C MET A 254 -10.85 2.40 -3.76
N SER A 255 -11.57 3.39 -3.19
CA SER A 255 -11.23 3.96 -1.89
C SER A 255 -11.32 2.93 -0.74
N LYS A 256 -12.20 1.93 -0.85
CA LYS A 256 -12.33 0.83 0.15
C LYS A 256 -11.05 0.02 0.35
N THR A 257 -10.14 0.01 -0.64
CA THR A 257 -8.91 -0.80 -0.62
C THR A 257 -7.63 0.02 -0.80
N SER A 258 -7.77 1.34 -0.90
CA SER A 258 -6.67 2.28 -1.10
C SER A 258 -5.96 2.61 0.21
N ASP A 259 -4.63 2.72 0.17
CA ASP A 259 -3.83 3.31 1.27
C ASP A 259 -4.04 4.84 1.36
N ASP A 260 -4.54 5.45 0.28
CA ASP A 260 -4.86 6.87 0.15
C ASP A 260 -6.35 7.01 -0.21
N ALA A 261 -7.20 6.66 0.74
CA ALA A 261 -8.65 6.73 0.56
C ALA A 261 -9.12 8.20 0.56
N THR A 262 -8.48 9.06 1.37
CA THR A 262 -8.86 10.46 1.53
C THR A 262 -8.85 11.22 0.21
N SER A 263 -7.75 11.16 -0.55
CA SER A 263 -7.70 11.88 -1.83
C SER A 263 -8.67 11.33 -2.89
N LEU A 264 -9.08 10.06 -2.79
CA LEU A 264 -10.17 9.55 -3.63
C LEU A 264 -11.54 10.05 -3.18
N ILE A 265 -11.78 10.20 -1.88
CA ILE A 265 -13.04 10.78 -1.38
C ILE A 265 -13.14 12.24 -1.78
N GLU A 266 -12.07 13.03 -1.62
CA GLU A 266 -12.00 14.43 -2.04
C GLU A 266 -12.30 14.57 -3.55
N LEU A 267 -11.72 13.71 -4.39
CA LEU A 267 -12.00 13.69 -5.82
C LEU A 267 -13.46 13.29 -6.16
N ILE A 268 -14.06 12.40 -5.36
CA ILE A 268 -15.46 11.99 -5.54
C ILE A 268 -16.42 13.14 -5.20
N GLU A 269 -16.09 13.98 -4.23
CA GLU A 269 -16.91 15.15 -3.85
C GLU A 269 -17.09 16.14 -5.01
N THR A 270 -16.15 16.18 -5.96
CA THR A 270 -16.24 17.02 -7.15
C THR A 270 -17.32 16.57 -8.13
N ILE A 271 -17.77 15.31 -8.05
CA ILE A 271 -18.92 14.84 -8.82
C ILE A 271 -20.19 15.30 -8.10
N THR A 272 -20.73 16.41 -8.56
CA THR A 272 -21.96 17.02 -8.02
C THR A 272 -23.08 17.05 -9.06
N GLN A 273 -24.29 17.28 -8.56
CA GLN A 273 -25.52 17.47 -9.33
C GLN A 273 -26.38 18.48 -8.56
N ASP A 274 -27.03 19.41 -9.27
CA ASP A 274 -27.91 20.39 -8.64
C ASP A 274 -29.24 19.80 -8.15
N ASP A 275 -29.84 18.86 -8.90
CA ASP A 275 -31.17 18.29 -8.62
C ASP A 275 -31.17 16.75 -8.69
N ASN A 276 -31.36 16.01 -7.58
CA ASN A 276 -31.30 14.53 -7.52
C ASN A 276 -32.55 13.78 -8.06
N GLU A 277 -33.25 14.33 -9.05
CA GLU A 277 -34.58 13.86 -9.46
C GLU A 277 -34.59 12.62 -10.37
N THR A 278 -33.44 12.25 -10.92
CA THR A 278 -33.33 11.19 -11.92
C THR A 278 -33.13 9.81 -11.29
N LEU A 279 -33.65 8.78 -11.97
CA LEU A 279 -33.51 7.39 -11.50
C LEU A 279 -32.03 6.93 -11.46
N GLU A 280 -31.19 7.51 -12.32
CA GLU A 280 -29.77 7.15 -12.42
C GLU A 280 -28.97 7.77 -11.25
N SER A 281 -29.18 9.04 -10.91
CA SER A 281 -28.54 9.66 -9.74
C SER A 281 -28.94 9.00 -8.42
N GLN A 282 -30.20 8.57 -8.30
CA GLN A 282 -30.68 7.78 -7.15
C GLN A 282 -29.88 6.49 -6.92
N LYS A 283 -29.20 5.96 -7.95
CA LYS A 283 -28.32 4.78 -7.78
C LYS A 283 -27.15 5.08 -6.85
N ILE A 284 -26.65 6.32 -6.81
CA ILE A 284 -25.58 6.70 -5.88
C ILE A 284 -26.09 6.62 -4.44
N ALA A 285 -27.23 7.25 -4.14
CA ALA A 285 -27.83 7.19 -2.81
C ALA A 285 -28.14 5.75 -2.38
N GLN A 286 -28.69 4.94 -3.29
CA GLN A 286 -28.95 3.52 -3.02
C GLN A 286 -27.66 2.71 -2.80
N TYR A 287 -26.60 2.99 -3.56
CA TYR A 287 -25.30 2.34 -3.41
C TYR A 287 -24.66 2.71 -2.07
N LEU A 288 -24.56 4.00 -1.74
CA LEU A 288 -24.02 4.48 -0.46
C LEU A 288 -24.83 3.94 0.72
N SER A 289 -26.16 3.87 0.60
CA SER A 289 -27.04 3.24 1.58
C SER A 289 -26.70 1.76 1.81
N LYS A 290 -26.32 1.00 0.78
CA LYS A 290 -25.84 -0.39 0.96
C LYS A 290 -24.53 -0.43 1.75
N GLU A 291 -23.61 0.49 1.47
CA GLU A 291 -22.31 0.58 2.16
C GLU A 291 -22.42 0.97 3.64
N LEU A 292 -23.55 1.53 4.09
CA LEU A 292 -23.81 1.73 5.52
C LEU A 292 -23.82 0.42 6.32
N ASP A 293 -24.02 -0.75 5.68
CA ASP A 293 -23.95 -2.06 6.35
C ASP A 293 -22.56 -2.72 6.27
N ASN A 294 -21.56 -2.02 5.75
CA ASN A 294 -20.21 -2.54 5.66
C ASN A 294 -19.65 -2.83 7.06
N LYS A 295 -18.80 -3.85 7.21
CA LYS A 295 -18.19 -4.18 8.51
C LYS A 295 -17.10 -3.20 8.92
N ASN A 296 -16.53 -2.47 7.97
CA ASN A 296 -15.48 -1.49 8.22
C ASN A 296 -16.09 -0.12 8.55
N PRO A 297 -15.88 0.41 9.77
CA PRO A 297 -16.41 1.73 10.14
C PRO A 297 -15.91 2.87 9.25
N GLU A 298 -14.70 2.80 8.71
CA GLU A 298 -14.19 3.86 7.80
C GLU A 298 -15.00 3.91 6.49
N ILE A 299 -15.42 2.76 5.97
CA ILE A 299 -16.27 2.71 4.78
C ILE A 299 -17.66 3.27 5.09
N GLN A 300 -18.21 2.93 6.26
CA GLN A 300 -19.49 3.50 6.70
C GLN A 300 -19.41 5.02 6.89
N LEU A 301 -18.30 5.53 7.43
CA LEU A 301 -18.07 6.97 7.62
C LEU A 301 -17.99 7.70 6.29
N ASN A 302 -17.22 7.17 5.34
CA ASN A 302 -17.14 7.74 3.98
C ASN A 302 -18.51 7.70 3.28
N ALA A 303 -19.26 6.61 3.45
CA ALA A 303 -20.61 6.50 2.90
C ALA A 303 -21.58 7.53 3.53
N LEU A 304 -21.54 7.71 4.85
CA LEU A 304 -22.34 8.73 5.55
C LEU A 304 -21.96 10.15 5.13
N PHE A 305 -20.68 10.41 4.94
CA PHE A 305 -20.21 11.72 4.51
C PHE A 305 -20.69 12.04 3.09
N LEU A 306 -20.54 11.12 2.14
CA LEU A 306 -20.93 11.36 0.76
C LEU A 306 -22.45 11.33 0.55
N ILE A 307 -23.19 10.48 1.26
CA ILE A 307 -24.64 10.32 1.01
C ILE A 307 -25.43 11.60 1.30
N GLU A 308 -24.89 12.50 2.12
CA GLU A 308 -25.45 13.82 2.43
C GLU A 308 -25.75 14.64 1.17
N TYR A 309 -24.90 14.56 0.15
CA TYR A 309 -25.03 15.28 -1.12
C TYR A 309 -26.03 14.64 -2.11
N TRP A 310 -26.43 13.40 -1.84
CA TRP A 310 -27.25 12.59 -2.76
C TRP A 310 -28.66 12.29 -2.23
N ILE A 311 -29.06 12.94 -1.13
CA ILE A 311 -30.39 12.79 -0.54
C ILE A 311 -31.10 14.14 -0.46
N ASP A 312 -32.38 14.11 -0.78
CA ASP A 312 -33.32 15.24 -0.70
C ASP A 312 -34.68 14.81 -0.10
N GLU A 313 -35.66 15.71 -0.13
CA GLU A 313 -37.03 15.47 0.33
C GLU A 313 -37.78 14.32 -0.39
N ASN A 314 -37.35 13.96 -1.60
CA ASN A 314 -37.93 12.90 -2.41
C ASN A 314 -37.24 11.55 -2.21
N THR A 315 -36.18 11.50 -1.39
CA THR A 315 -35.42 10.28 -1.10
C THR A 315 -36.30 9.15 -0.58
N ASP A 316 -36.03 7.94 -1.06
CA ASP A 316 -36.66 6.71 -0.57
C ASP A 316 -36.53 6.58 0.96
N GLN A 317 -37.67 6.42 1.64
CA GLN A 317 -37.76 6.27 3.09
C GLN A 317 -36.93 5.10 3.64
N THR A 318 -36.63 4.08 2.82
CA THR A 318 -35.75 2.97 3.20
C THR A 318 -34.31 3.43 3.41
N ILE A 319 -33.81 4.40 2.63
CA ILE A 319 -32.48 5.00 2.82
C ILE A 319 -32.47 5.82 4.11
N ILE A 320 -33.50 6.64 4.34
CA ILE A 320 -33.64 7.44 5.55
C ILE A 320 -33.72 6.56 6.80
N ALA A 321 -34.51 5.48 6.76
CA ALA A 321 -34.58 4.50 7.83
C ALA A 321 -33.22 3.86 8.11
N LYS A 322 -32.43 3.61 7.06
CA LYS A 322 -31.09 3.04 7.19
C LYS A 322 -30.10 3.99 7.83
N ILE A 323 -30.10 5.26 7.44
CA ILE A 323 -29.31 6.32 8.11
C ILE A 323 -29.70 6.40 9.60
N LYS A 324 -31.01 6.43 9.90
CA LYS A 324 -31.51 6.42 11.29
C LYS A 324 -31.04 5.19 12.07
N SER A 325 -30.97 4.01 11.45
CA SER A 325 -30.48 2.80 12.12
C SER A 325 -29.02 2.91 12.59
N LYS A 326 -28.18 3.72 11.92
CA LYS A 326 -26.78 3.94 12.28
C LYS A 326 -26.60 4.73 13.58
N LEU A 327 -27.65 5.32 14.14
CA LEU A 327 -27.65 5.87 15.50
C LEU A 327 -27.41 4.80 16.59
N GLN A 328 -27.57 3.52 16.26
CA GLN A 328 -27.31 2.38 17.14
C GLN A 328 -26.04 1.59 16.75
N ASP A 329 -25.22 2.11 15.83
CA ASP A 329 -24.00 1.43 15.38
C ASP A 329 -23.01 1.24 16.54
N PRO A 330 -22.24 0.14 16.63
CA PRO A 330 -21.20 -0.03 17.66
C PRO A 330 -20.11 1.06 17.61
N ASP A 331 -19.72 1.55 16.44
CA ASP A 331 -18.72 2.63 16.33
C ASP A 331 -19.36 3.99 16.64
N ARG A 332 -18.79 4.69 17.63
CA ARG A 332 -19.30 5.99 18.08
C ARG A 332 -19.21 7.09 17.01
N ARG A 333 -18.21 7.03 16.13
CA ARG A 333 -17.99 8.02 15.06
C ARG A 333 -19.09 7.89 14.01
N VAL A 334 -19.51 6.66 13.73
CA VAL A 334 -20.63 6.35 12.83
C VAL A 334 -21.92 6.90 13.43
N ARG A 335 -22.19 6.62 14.72
CA ARG A 335 -23.35 7.19 15.44
C ARG A 335 -23.38 8.72 15.38
N TRP A 336 -22.22 9.36 15.58
CA TRP A 336 -22.09 10.81 15.56
C TRP A 336 -22.36 11.40 14.16
N ASN A 337 -21.76 10.85 13.11
CA ASN A 337 -21.95 11.36 11.74
C ASN A 337 -23.38 11.12 11.25
N ALA A 338 -23.99 9.98 11.58
CA ALA A 338 -25.40 9.74 11.29
C ALA A 338 -26.31 10.77 11.99
N TYR A 339 -26.01 11.10 13.26
CA TYR A 339 -26.74 12.14 13.98
C TYR A 339 -26.56 13.54 13.37
N ARG A 340 -25.33 13.89 12.98
CA ARG A 340 -25.02 15.16 12.32
C ARG A 340 -25.83 15.31 11.04
N LEU A 341 -25.72 14.33 10.13
CA LEU A 341 -26.45 14.31 8.87
C LEU A 341 -27.96 14.47 9.11
N ILE A 342 -28.56 13.71 10.03
CA ILE A 342 -30.01 13.83 10.32
C ILE A 342 -30.38 15.21 10.89
N LYS A 343 -29.45 15.90 11.56
CA LYS A 343 -29.70 17.24 12.10
C LYS A 343 -29.55 18.33 11.04
N ASP A 344 -28.66 18.12 10.09
CA ASP A 344 -28.36 19.09 9.03
C ASP A 344 -29.39 18.97 7.89
N CYS A 345 -29.92 17.78 7.62
CA CYS A 345 -31.03 17.57 6.67
C CYS A 345 -32.39 17.95 7.27
N THR A 346 -32.91 19.11 6.90
CA THR A 346 -34.18 19.68 7.42
C THR A 346 -35.42 18.84 7.11
N PHE A 347 -35.40 18.03 6.05
CA PHE A 347 -36.50 17.15 5.64
C PHE A 347 -36.56 15.83 6.42
N ILE A 348 -35.51 15.48 7.18
CA ILE A 348 -35.50 14.27 8.02
C ILE A 348 -36.06 14.61 9.39
N GLU A 349 -37.16 13.95 9.78
CA GLU A 349 -37.73 14.16 11.11
C GLU A 349 -36.72 13.82 12.23
N SER A 350 -36.31 14.83 12.98
CA SER A 350 -35.26 14.76 14.01
C SER A 350 -35.74 15.12 15.43
N SER A 351 -37.06 15.30 15.61
CA SER A 351 -37.74 15.74 16.84
C SER A 351 -37.47 14.82 18.05
N ASN A 352 -37.35 13.51 17.82
CA ASN A 352 -37.20 12.49 18.86
C ASN A 352 -35.79 11.86 18.91
N ILE A 353 -34.84 12.36 18.13
CA ILE A 353 -33.50 11.79 18.03
C ILE A 353 -32.57 12.41 19.07
N LYS A 354 -32.21 11.61 20.08
CA LYS A 354 -31.26 11.99 21.13
C LYS A 354 -30.00 11.14 21.04
N LEU A 355 -28.86 11.78 20.83
CA LEU A 355 -27.56 11.15 20.96
C LEU A 355 -27.11 11.15 22.44
N SER A 356 -26.40 10.10 22.85
CA SER A 356 -25.86 10.02 24.21
C SER A 356 -24.89 11.19 24.48
N PHE A 357 -24.84 11.66 25.73
CA PHE A 357 -23.95 12.76 26.12
C PHE A 357 -22.47 12.45 25.84
N MET A 358 -22.08 11.19 26.02
CA MET A 358 -20.71 10.73 25.77
C MET A 358 -20.35 10.76 24.28
N ASP A 359 -21.29 10.43 23.39
CA ASP A 359 -21.09 10.52 21.95
C ASP A 359 -20.97 11.99 21.51
N LYS A 360 -21.71 12.91 22.14
CA LYS A 360 -21.60 14.36 21.86
C LYS A 360 -20.25 14.97 22.24
N ILE A 361 -19.64 14.51 23.34
CA ILE A 361 -18.33 15.01 23.80
C ILE A 361 -17.19 14.44 22.95
N LYS A 362 -17.26 13.13 22.63
CA LYS A 362 -16.16 12.40 21.98
C LYS A 362 -16.32 12.22 20.47
N GLY A 363 -17.40 12.71 19.86
CA GLY A 363 -17.62 12.69 18.42
C GLY A 363 -17.04 13.90 17.68
N ARG A 364 -16.67 14.96 18.41
CA ARG A 364 -15.94 16.13 17.88
C ARG A 364 -14.43 15.87 17.70
N PHE A 365 -13.92 14.75 18.19
CA PHE A 365 -12.53 14.30 18.20
C PHE A 365 -12.47 12.83 17.79
#